data_AF-A0A538P8S0-F1
#
_entry.id   AF-A0A538P8S0-F1
#
_cell.length_a   1.000
_cell.length_b   1.000
_cell.length_c   1.000
_cell.angle_alpha   90.00
_cell.angle_beta   90.00
_cell.angle_gamma   90.00
#
_symmetry.space_group_name_H-M   'P 1'
#
loop_
_entity.id
_entity.type
_entity.pdbx_description
1 polymer ?
#
loop_
_entity_poly.entity_id
_entity_poly.type
_entity_poly.pdbx_seq_one_letter_code
_entity_poly.pdbx_strand_id
1 'polypeptide(L)'
;MVDVVELGIHVTIVVFTFGAALFAYSMSRQVGRFRAWTLMIVGFLFLTERSFVVVLKELGVDITFGSDVLAFFDQDLFPLLVALIFLVAMFDLHRLFPKKAA
;
A
#
# COMPACT_ATOMS: atom_id res chain seq x y z
N MET A 1 -8.89 -18.85 -17.94
CA MET A 1 -10.05 -17.98 -18.23
C MET A 1 -9.92 -16.81 -17.27
N VAL A 2 -9.83 -15.57 -17.76
CA VAL A 2 -9.65 -14.40 -16.90
C VAL A 2 -10.95 -14.18 -16.12
N ASP A 3 -10.89 -14.18 -14.79
CA ASP A 3 -12.03 -13.78 -13.97
C ASP A 3 -12.14 -12.26 -14.01
N VAL A 4 -13.15 -11.78 -14.73
CA VAL A 4 -13.39 -10.34 -14.94
C VAL A 4 -13.72 -9.62 -13.63
N VAL A 5 -14.30 -10.34 -12.66
CA VAL A 5 -14.64 -9.78 -11.35
C VAL A 5 -13.39 -9.61 -10.50
N GLU A 6 -12.54 -10.63 -10.45
CA GLU A 6 -11.27 -10.61 -9.71
C GLU A 6 -10.34 -9.52 -10.26
N LEU A 7 -10.19 -9.46 -11.58
CA LEU A 7 -9.45 -8.41 -12.28
C LEU A 7 -9.99 -7.02 -11.98
N GLY A 8 -11.32 -6.86 -11.98
CA GLY A 8 -11.97 -5.59 -11.64
C GLY A 8 -11.66 -5.13 -10.22
N ILE A 9 -11.62 -6.05 -9.26
CA ILE A 9 -11.25 -5.78 -7.87
C ILE A 9 -9.79 -5.33 -7.79
N HIS A 10 -8.86 -6.05 -8.41
CA HIS A 10 -7.44 -5.72 -8.34
C HIS A 10 -7.09 -4.39 -9.02
N VAL A 11 -7.68 -4.10 -10.18
CA VAL A 11 -7.54 -2.79 -10.85
C VAL A 11 -8.08 -1.67 -9.96
N THR A 12 -9.23 -1.89 -9.32
CA THR A 12 -9.82 -0.92 -8.40
C THR A 12 -8.89 -0.66 -7.20
N ILE A 13 -8.31 -1.71 -6.61
CA ILE A 13 -7.32 -1.59 -5.52
C ILE A 13 -6.11 -0.77 -5.98
N VAL A 14 -5.56 -1.03 -7.17
CA VAL A 14 -4.44 -0.25 -7.74
C VAL A 14 -4.80 1.24 -7.82
N VAL A 15 -5.96 1.57 -8.37
CA VAL A 15 -6.41 2.97 -8.54
C VAL A 15 -6.58 3.67 -7.18
N PHE A 16 -7.26 3.02 -6.22
CA PHE A 16 -7.50 3.61 -4.91
C PHE A 16 -6.22 3.74 -4.08
N THR A 17 -5.33 2.75 -4.10
CA THR A 17 -4.06 2.79 -3.36
C THR A 17 -3.13 3.87 -3.92
N PHE A 18 -3.04 3.97 -5.25
CA PHE A 18 -2.26 5.02 -5.90
C PHE A 18 -2.85 6.41 -5.63
N GLY A 19 -4.18 6.54 -5.73
CA GLY A 19 -4.90 7.76 -5.38
C GLY A 19 -4.66 8.17 -3.92
N ALA A 20 -4.65 7.20 -3.00
CA ALA A 20 -4.35 7.44 -1.59
C ALA A 20 -2.90 7.90 -1.37
N ALA A 21 -1.92 7.36 -2.11
CA ALA A 21 -0.53 7.83 -2.09
C ALA A 21 -0.42 9.30 -2.53
N LEU A 22 -1.08 9.65 -3.65
CA LEU A 22 -1.13 11.02 -4.16
C LEU A 22 -1.83 11.97 -3.18
N PHE A 23 -2.92 11.53 -2.57
CA PHE A 23 -3.64 12.28 -1.55
C PHE A 23 -2.78 12.53 -0.31
N ALA A 24 -2.11 11.49 0.20
CA ALA A 24 -1.18 11.59 1.32
C ALA A 24 -0.02 12.55 0.98
N TYR A 25 0.49 12.52 -0.25
CA TYR A 25 1.50 13.46 -0.72
C TYR A 25 0.99 14.91 -0.77
N SER A 26 -0.22 15.14 -1.29
CA SER A 26 -0.86 16.45 -1.29
C SER A 26 -1.05 17.00 0.13
N MET A 27 -1.58 16.18 1.04
CA MET A 27 -1.74 16.54 2.46
C MET A 27 -0.41 16.84 3.14
N SER A 28 0.64 16.07 2.83
CA SER A 28 1.99 16.31 3.36
C SER A 28 2.55 17.69 2.97
N ARG A 29 2.16 18.23 1.81
CA ARG A 29 2.55 19.59 1.39
C ARG A 29 1.77 20.68 2.12
N GLN A 30 0.52 20.41 2.51
CA GLN A 30 -0.35 21.38 3.17
C GLN A 30 -0.10 21.47 4.68
N VAL A 31 0.06 20.32 5.36
CA VAL A 31 0.17 20.24 6.83
C VAL A 31 1.63 20.28 7.30
N GLY A 32 2.59 20.03 6.40
CA GLY A 32 4.01 19.95 6.70
C GLY A 32 4.57 18.54 6.52
N ARG A 33 5.88 18.45 6.20
CA ARG A 33 6.56 17.18 5.94
C ARG A 33 6.86 16.44 7.24
N PHE A 34 5.93 15.59 7.65
CA PHE A 34 6.11 14.66 8.76
C PHE A 34 6.55 13.28 8.27
N ARG A 35 7.39 12.60 9.05
CA ARG A 35 7.83 11.22 8.79
C ARG A 35 6.66 10.27 8.53
N ALA A 36 5.55 10.48 9.22
CA ALA A 36 4.34 9.68 9.05
C ALA A 36 3.75 9.75 7.63
N TRP A 37 3.72 10.93 7.01
CA TRP A 37 3.22 11.07 5.64
C TRP A 37 4.10 10.31 4.66
N THR A 38 5.42 10.38 4.82
CA THR A 38 6.36 9.59 4.02
C THR A 38 6.11 8.09 4.18
N LEU A 39 5.89 7.62 5.41
CA LEU A 39 5.59 6.21 5.68
C LEU A 39 4.25 5.79 5.05
N MET A 40 3.21 6.61 5.12
CA MET A 40 1.92 6.32 4.45
C MET A 40 2.08 6.24 2.93
N ILE A 41 2.79 7.18 2.31
CA ILE A 41 3.04 7.19 0.86
C ILE A 41 3.80 5.91 0.46
N VAL A 42 4.85 5.56 1.20
CA VAL A 42 5.62 4.33 0.95
C VAL A 42 4.73 3.09 1.09
N GLY A 43 3.91 3.01 2.15
CA GLY A 43 2.98 1.90 2.35
C GLY A 43 1.95 1.76 1.22
N PHE A 44 1.41 2.88 0.73
CA PHE A 44 0.50 2.87 -0.40
C PHE A 44 1.18 2.45 -1.71
N LEU A 45 2.41 2.92 -1.97
CA LEU A 45 3.17 2.53 -3.16
C LEU A 45 3.46 1.02 -3.19
N PHE A 46 3.83 0.43 -2.05
CA PHE A 46 4.00 -1.02 -1.93
C PHE A 46 2.71 -1.78 -2.22
N LEU A 47 1.55 -1.32 -1.71
CA LEU A 47 0.26 -1.93 -2.03
C LEU A 47 -0.11 -1.80 -3.52
N THR A 48 0.18 -0.66 -4.13
CA THR A 48 -0.05 -0.42 -5.55
C THR A 48 0.82 -1.35 -6.40
N GLU A 49 2.12 -1.44 -6.12
CA GLU A 49 3.06 -2.31 -6.81
C GLU A 49 2.60 -3.78 -6.75
N ARG A 50 2.29 -4.27 -5.56
CA ARG A 50 1.79 -5.64 -5.38
C ARG A 50 0.51 -5.90 -6.17
N SER A 51 -0.45 -5.00 -6.06
CA SER A 51 -1.74 -5.14 -6.75
C SER A 51 -1.55 -5.12 -8.27
N PHE A 52 -0.58 -4.34 -8.76
CA PHE A 52 -0.20 -4.32 -10.17
C PHE A 52 0.43 -5.64 -10.63
N VAL A 53 1.28 -6.29 -9.82
CA VAL A 53 1.81 -7.63 -10.12
C VAL A 53 0.70 -8.66 -10.24
N VAL A 54 -0.32 -8.60 -9.38
CA VAL A 54 -1.49 -9.50 -9.45
C VAL A 54 -2.28 -9.27 -10.75
N VAL A 55 -2.57 -8.02 -11.10
CA VAL A 55 -3.22 -7.67 -12.37
C VAL A 55 -2.44 -8.21 -13.57
N LEU A 56 -1.11 -8.07 -13.57
CA LEU A 56 -0.28 -8.59 -14.67
C LEU A 56 -0.32 -10.12 -14.77
N LYS A 57 -0.34 -10.84 -13.64
CA LYS A 57 -0.50 -12.30 -13.61
C LYS A 57 -1.86 -12.72 -14.18
N GLU A 58 -2.94 -12.03 -13.83
CA GLU A 58 -4.29 -12.30 -14.36
C GLU A 58 -4.40 -12.04 -15.86
N LEU A 59 -3.64 -11.09 -16.38
CA LEU A 59 -3.53 -10.80 -17.82
C LEU A 59 -2.65 -11.82 -18.58
N GLY A 60 -2.15 -12.85 -17.91
CA GLY A 60 -1.31 -13.88 -18.52
C GLY A 60 0.15 -13.47 -18.73
N VAL A 61 0.60 -12.38 -18.09
CA VAL A 61 2.02 -12.06 -18.03
C VAL A 61 2.66 -12.99 -17.01
N ASP A 62 3.51 -13.89 -17.48
CA ASP A 62 4.16 -14.90 -16.64
C ASP A 62 5.29 -14.25 -15.82
N ILE A 63 4.92 -13.68 -14.67
CA ILE A 63 5.85 -13.11 -13.69
C ILE A 63 6.16 -14.18 -12.66
N THR A 64 6.95 -15.17 -13.07
CA THR A 64 7.44 -16.23 -12.20
C THR A 64 8.66 -15.74 -11.40
N PHE A 65 8.41 -15.21 -10.21
CA PHE A 65 9.46 -15.07 -9.21
C PHE A 65 9.68 -16.45 -8.55
N GLY A 66 10.62 -17.21 -9.10
CA GLY A 66 10.92 -18.56 -8.64
C GLY A 66 11.49 -18.59 -7.22
N SER A 67 10.68 -18.96 -6.23
CA SER A 67 11.01 -19.81 -5.07
C SER A 67 9.83 -19.80 -4.08
N ASP A 68 9.61 -20.92 -3.38
CA ASP A 68 8.60 -20.99 -2.30
C ASP A 68 8.84 -19.95 -1.19
N VAL A 69 10.09 -19.50 -1.02
CA VAL A 69 10.47 -18.43 -0.08
C VAL A 69 9.89 -17.08 -0.50
N LEU A 70 9.88 -16.79 -1.81
CA LEU A 70 9.25 -15.60 -2.37
C LEU A 70 7.72 -15.65 -2.24
N ALA A 71 7.11 -16.83 -2.36
CA ALA A 71 5.67 -17.00 -2.16
C ALA A 71 5.25 -16.73 -0.70
N PHE A 72 6.01 -17.22 0.29
CA PHE A 72 5.78 -16.90 1.70
C PHE A 72 5.97 -15.41 2.00
N PHE A 73 7.02 -14.80 1.44
CA PHE A 73 7.26 -13.37 1.59
C PHE A 73 6.08 -12.55 1.02
N ASP A 74 5.61 -12.90 -0.18
CA ASP A 74 4.49 -12.23 -0.82
C ASP A 74 3.19 -12.44 -0.05
N GLN A 75 2.85 -13.68 0.33
CA GLN A 75 1.54 -13.97 0.90
C GLN A 75 1.39 -13.46 2.34
N ASP A 76 2.42 -13.62 3.18
CA ASP A 76 2.30 -13.43 4.63
C ASP A 76 3.15 -12.28 5.17
N LEU A 77 4.40 -12.16 4.73
CA LEU A 77 5.33 -11.17 5.31
C LEU A 77 5.07 -9.76 4.80
N PHE A 78 4.80 -9.61 3.51
CA PHE A 78 4.58 -8.32 2.86
C PHE A 78 3.34 -7.57 3.40
N PRO A 79 2.14 -8.18 3.53
CA PRO A 79 0.99 -7.51 4.12
C PRO A 79 1.27 -7.09 5.57
N LEU A 80 2.01 -7.92 6.33
CA LEU A 80 2.39 -7.61 7.70
C LEU A 80 3.34 -6.40 7.77
N LEU A 81 4.34 -6.32 6.88
CA LEU A 81 5.23 -5.16 6.79
C LEU A 81 4.49 -3.89 6.43
N VAL A 82 3.58 -3.94 5.45
CA VAL A 82 2.72 -2.82 5.08
C VAL A 82 1.85 -2.39 6.25
N ALA A 83 1.21 -3.33 6.95
CA ALA A 83 0.40 -3.04 8.13
C ALA A 83 1.23 -2.38 9.25
N LEU A 84 2.47 -2.84 9.47
CA LEU A 84 3.38 -2.25 10.44
C LEU A 84 3.79 -0.82 10.05
N ILE A 85 4.05 -0.55 8.78
CA ILE A 85 4.34 0.78 8.26
C ILE A 85 3.16 1.73 8.53
N PHE A 86 1.94 1.29 8.23
CA PHE A 86 0.75 2.08 8.52
C PHE A 86 0.52 2.29 10.02
N LEU A 87 0.77 1.28 10.85
CA LEU A 87 0.67 1.39 12.30
C LEU A 87 1.64 2.44 12.85
N VAL A 88 2.90 2.40 12.42
CA VAL A 88 3.92 3.39 12.82
C VAL A 88 3.55 4.79 12.31
N ALA A 89 3.08 4.90 11.07
CA ALA A 89 2.64 6.17 10.50
C ALA A 89 1.45 6.76 11.26
N MET A 90 0.44 5.95 11.57
CA MET A 90 -0.72 6.36 12.36
C MET A 90 -0.32 6.76 13.78
N PHE A 91 0.61 6.04 14.40
CA PHE A 91 1.11 6.38 15.72
C PHE A 91 1.87 7.71 15.74
N ASP A 92 2.72 7.95 14.73
CA ASP A 92 3.43 9.23 14.56
C ASP A 92 2.43 10.38 14.29
N LEU A 93 1.38 10.15 13.49
CA LEU A 93 0.30 11.12 13.28
C LEU A 93 -0.49 11.39 14.56
N HIS A 94 -0.85 10.36 15.31
CA HIS A 94 -1.59 10.48 16.58
C HIS A 94 -0.82 11.31 17.61
N ARG A 95 0.52 11.21 17.63
CA ARG A 95 1.37 12.03 18.51
C ARG A 95 1.45 13.51 18.09
N LEU A 96 1.15 13.81 16.83
CA LEU A 96 1.13 15.18 16.30
C LEU A 96 -0.20 15.89 16.56
N PHE A 97 -1.29 15.15 16.80
CA PHE A 97 -2.51 15.75 17.32
C PHE A 97 -2.23 16.23 18.75
N PRO A 98 -2.32 17.55 19.03
CA PRO A 98 -2.07 18.05 20.36
C PRO A 98 -3.01 17.34 21.33
N LYS A 99 -2.47 16.84 22.44
CA LYS A 99 -3.24 16.53 23.65
C LYS A 99 -3.92 17.82 24.10
N LYS A 100 -5.07 18.15 23.52
CA LYS A 100 -5.94 19.25 23.95
C LYS A 100 -7.35 18.71 24.05
N ALA A 101 -7.65 18.16 25.23
CA ALA A 101 -8.88 18.36 25.98
C ALA A 101 -8.90 17.38 27.16
N ALA A 102 -8.21 17.75 28.24
CA ALA A 102 -8.58 17.39 29.61
C ALA A 102 -8.08 18.51 30.51
#